data_AF-A0A503WPM4-F1
#
_entry.id   AF-A0A503WPM4-F1
#
_cell.length_a   1.000
_cell.length_b   1.000
_cell.length_c   1.000
_cell.angle_alpha   90.00
_cell.angle_beta   90.00
_cell.angle_gamma   90.00
#
_symmetry.space_group_name_H-M   'P 1'
#
loop_
_entity.id
_entity.type
_entity.pdbx_description
1 polymer ?
#
loop_
_entity_poly.entity_id
_entity_poly.type
_entity_poly.pdbx_seq_one_letter_code
_entity_poly.pdbx_strand_id
1 'polypeptide(L)'
;MSRADVAVTRDIGDYLMKAIQGCWNVPADTTSIARVQISLNKDGSLAGPPRILGPVTPPRDQVARAAVRAITRCAPFPGLVPYAASYDLWRSVVLTFNPAEDPAAGHPSIDSKDLDKLLEKYKK
;
A
#
# COMPACT_ATOMS: atom_id res chain seq x y z
N MET A 1 -2.98 12.27 -16.10
CA MET A 1 -3.25 12.56 -14.68
C MET A 1 -2.74 13.95 -14.37
N SER A 2 -3.52 14.76 -13.66
CA SER A 2 -3.11 16.11 -13.24
C SER A 2 -2.03 16.04 -12.16
N ARG A 3 -1.24 17.11 -12.00
CA ARG A 3 -0.30 17.25 -10.87
C ARG A 3 -1.00 17.13 -9.51
N ALA A 4 -2.25 17.57 -9.43
CA ALA A 4 -3.09 17.41 -8.25
C ALA A 4 -3.41 15.93 -7.97
N ASP A 5 -3.74 15.15 -9.00
CA ASP A 5 -4.05 13.71 -8.85
C ASP A 5 -2.83 12.92 -8.35
N VAL A 6 -1.62 13.31 -8.78
CA VAL A 6 -0.37 12.69 -8.31
C VAL A 6 -0.16 12.95 -6.82
N ALA A 7 -0.35 14.19 -6.36
CA ALA A 7 -0.23 14.53 -4.94
C ALA A 7 -1.26 13.78 -4.09
N VAL A 8 -2.52 13.75 -4.54
CA VAL A 8 -3.60 13.00 -3.86
C VAL A 8 -3.29 11.51 -3.80
N THR A 9 -2.81 10.91 -4.89
CA THR A 9 -2.47 9.48 -4.94
C THR A 9 -1.35 9.14 -3.95
N ARG A 10 -0.33 10.00 -3.84
CA ARG A 10 0.75 9.83 -2.85
C ARG A 10 0.20 9.87 -1.43
N ASP A 11 -0.57 10.90 -1.09
CA ASP A 11 -1.09 11.08 0.26
C ASP A 11 -2.02 9.92 0.68
N ILE A 12 -2.83 9.41 -0.25
CA ILE A 12 -3.67 8.21 -0.06
C ILE A 12 -2.82 6.96 0.19
N GLY A 13 -1.75 6.77 -0.60
CA GLY A 13 -0.82 5.66 -0.44
C GLY A 13 -0.16 5.68 0.95
N ASP A 14 0.39 6.83 1.33
CA ASP A 14 1.05 7.04 2.63
C ASP A 14 0.09 6.76 3.79
N TYR A 15 -1.15 7.24 3.70
CA TYR A 15 -2.18 6.98 4.69
C TYR A 15 -2.52 5.48 4.81
N LEU A 16 -2.82 4.81 3.69
CA LEU A 16 -3.19 3.39 3.67
C LEU A 16 -2.07 2.52 4.24
N MET A 17 -0.84 2.80 3.82
CA MET A 17 0.35 2.11 4.31
C MET A 17 0.48 2.25 5.83
N LYS A 18 0.43 3.49 6.35
CA LYS A 18 0.51 3.76 7.79
C LYS A 18 -0.64 3.12 8.58
N ALA A 19 -1.86 3.20 8.06
CA ALA A 19 -3.03 2.62 8.72
C ALA A 19 -2.89 1.09 8.82
N ILE A 20 -2.50 0.41 7.74
CA ILE A 20 -2.43 -1.05 7.69
C ILE A 20 -1.21 -1.59 8.45
N GLN A 21 -0.10 -0.85 8.49
CA GLN A 21 1.10 -1.21 9.26
C GLN A 21 0.77 -1.54 10.72
N GLY A 22 -0.11 -0.76 11.36
CA GLY A 22 -0.53 -1.03 12.74
C GLY A 22 -1.24 -2.38 12.95
N CYS A 23 -1.84 -2.95 11.90
CA CYS A 23 -2.49 -4.26 11.93
C CYS A 23 -1.63 -5.39 11.34
N TRP A 24 -0.48 -5.08 10.76
CA TRP A 24 0.31 -6.06 10.02
C TRP A 24 1.22 -6.85 10.96
N ASN A 25 0.83 -8.09 11.23
CA ASN A 25 1.68 -9.06 11.90
C ASN A 25 2.59 -9.75 10.86
N VAL A 26 3.83 -9.27 10.76
CA VAL A 26 4.84 -9.77 9.81
C VAL A 26 5.18 -11.22 10.16
N PRO A 27 5.02 -12.19 9.24
CA PRO A 27 5.39 -13.56 9.51
C PRO A 27 6.92 -13.72 9.63
N ALA A 28 7.36 -14.46 10.65
CA ALA A 28 8.76 -14.79 10.85
C ALA A 28 9.34 -15.59 9.66
N ASP A 29 10.63 -15.41 9.41
CA ASP A 29 11.41 -16.15 8.40
C ASP A 29 10.82 -16.07 6.97
N THR A 30 10.16 -14.96 6.64
CA THR A 30 9.63 -14.71 5.29
C THR A 30 10.39 -13.61 4.57
N THR A 31 10.70 -13.85 3.30
CA THR A 31 11.34 -12.87 2.39
C THR A 31 10.44 -12.54 1.20
N SER A 32 9.18 -12.94 1.29
CA SER A 32 8.27 -12.96 0.17
C SER A 32 7.46 -11.69 0.04
N ILE A 33 7.41 -11.13 -1.16
CA ILE A 33 6.54 -10.00 -1.46
C ILE A 33 5.14 -10.51 -1.83
N ALA A 34 4.11 -9.88 -1.28
CA ALA A 34 2.71 -10.15 -1.63
C ALA A 34 2.05 -8.90 -2.22
N ARG A 35 1.22 -9.07 -3.25
CA ARG A 35 0.39 -8.01 -3.81
C ARG A 35 -1.08 -8.31 -3.56
N VAL A 36 -1.77 -7.39 -2.90
CA VAL A 36 -3.18 -7.53 -2.53
C VAL A 36 -3.96 -6.35 -3.10
N GLN A 37 -4.98 -6.65 -3.88
CA GLN A 37 -5.95 -5.67 -4.33
C GLN A 37 -7.07 -5.53 -3.29
N ILE A 38 -7.41 -4.30 -2.98
CA ILE A 38 -8.56 -3.95 -2.14
C ILE A 38 -9.54 -3.12 -2.94
N SER A 39 -10.82 -3.32 -2.65
CA SER A 39 -11.90 -2.45 -3.15
C SER A 39 -12.53 -1.75 -1.96
N LEU A 40 -12.73 -0.46 -2.07
CA LEU A 40 -13.16 0.41 -0.98
C LEU A 40 -14.43 1.17 -1.35
N ASN A 41 -15.30 1.37 -0.37
CA ASN A 41 -16.46 2.25 -0.45
C ASN A 41 -16.04 3.70 -0.13
N LYS A 42 -16.89 4.68 -0.45
CA LYS A 42 -16.62 6.11 -0.19
C LYS A 42 -16.42 6.47 1.28
N ASP A 43 -16.91 5.64 2.19
CA ASP A 43 -16.71 5.79 3.64
C ASP A 43 -15.39 5.16 4.14
N GLY A 44 -14.59 4.58 3.23
CA GLY A 44 -13.35 3.89 3.54
C GLY A 44 -13.52 2.44 4.00
N SER A 45 -14.75 1.90 4.06
CA SER A 45 -14.98 0.48 4.34
C SER A 45 -14.59 -0.39 3.15
N LEU A 46 -14.32 -1.69 3.39
CA LEU A 46 -14.08 -2.65 2.32
C LEU A 46 -15.39 -2.90 1.54
N ALA A 47 -15.35 -2.68 0.23
CA ALA A 47 -16.44 -3.01 -0.68
C ALA A 47 -16.55 -4.52 -0.98
N GLY A 48 -15.60 -5.32 -0.46
CA GLY A 48 -15.55 -6.75 -0.61
C GLY A 48 -14.26 -7.34 -0.03
N PRO A 49 -14.10 -8.67 -0.05
CA PRO A 49 -12.89 -9.31 0.46
C PRO A 49 -11.65 -8.87 -0.35
N PRO A 50 -10.51 -8.62 0.33
CA PRO A 50 -9.24 -8.36 -0.35
C PRO A 50 -8.85 -9.53 -1.26
N ARG A 51 -8.38 -9.23 -2.48
CA ARG A 51 -7.99 -10.22 -3.48
C ARG A 51 -6.48 -10.31 -3.59
N ILE A 52 -5.93 -11.51 -3.44
CA ILE A 52 -4.51 -11.76 -3.66
C ILE A 52 -4.29 -11.79 -5.18
N LEU A 53 -3.47 -10.86 -5.69
CA LEU A 53 -3.16 -10.80 -7.13
C LEU A 53 -2.04 -11.76 -7.55
N GLY A 54 -1.41 -12.43 -6.58
CA GLY A 54 -0.48 -13.53 -6.81
C GLY A 54 0.68 -13.51 -5.82
N PRO A 55 1.31 -14.67 -5.58
CA PRO A 55 2.64 -14.74 -5.01
C PRO A 55 3.66 -14.50 -6.12
N VAL A 56 4.83 -13.92 -5.80
CA VAL A 56 5.87 -13.79 -6.83
C VAL A 56 6.64 -15.13 -7.06
N THR A 57 6.46 -16.19 -6.22
CA THR A 57 6.95 -17.63 -6.22
C THR A 57 6.52 -18.33 -4.88
N PRO A 58 6.86 -19.60 -4.51
CA PRO A 58 6.66 -20.19 -3.15
C PRO A 58 7.86 -19.95 -2.18
N PRO A 59 7.76 -19.98 -0.81
CA PRO A 59 6.65 -20.35 0.11
C PRO A 59 5.77 -19.16 0.56
N ARG A 60 5.40 -18.30 -0.40
CA ARG A 60 4.99 -16.90 -0.21
C ARG A 60 3.54 -16.65 0.27
N ASP A 61 2.77 -17.69 0.56
CA ASP A 61 1.38 -17.53 0.97
C ASP A 61 1.22 -16.93 2.37
N GLN A 62 2.21 -17.10 3.25
CA GLN A 62 2.08 -16.65 4.65
C GLN A 62 2.01 -15.13 4.74
N VAL A 63 2.80 -14.42 3.92
CA VAL A 63 2.77 -12.95 3.82
C VAL A 63 1.49 -12.48 3.17
N ALA A 64 1.03 -13.12 2.09
CA ALA A 64 -0.23 -12.77 1.45
C ALA A 64 -1.42 -12.95 2.41
N ARG A 65 -1.48 -14.05 3.16
CA ARG A 65 -2.50 -14.27 4.19
C ARG A 65 -2.40 -13.26 5.34
N ALA A 66 -1.19 -12.89 5.76
CA ALA A 66 -0.98 -11.89 6.79
C ALA A 66 -1.45 -10.49 6.32
N ALA A 67 -1.15 -10.12 5.08
CA ALA A 67 -1.60 -8.89 4.46
C ALA A 67 -3.13 -8.80 4.40
N VAL A 68 -3.80 -9.85 3.91
CA VAL A 68 -5.28 -9.90 3.88
C VAL A 68 -5.86 -9.73 5.28
N ARG A 69 -5.29 -10.38 6.30
CA ARG A 69 -5.73 -10.21 7.69
C ARG A 69 -5.50 -8.77 8.19
N ALA A 70 -4.36 -8.18 7.89
CA ALA A 70 -4.02 -6.81 8.31
C ALA A 70 -5.04 -5.81 7.75
N ILE A 71 -5.28 -5.88 6.43
CA ILE A 71 -6.28 -5.06 5.74
C ILE A 71 -7.66 -5.23 6.35
N THR A 72 -8.09 -6.48 6.56
CA THR A 72 -9.43 -6.78 7.08
C THR A 72 -9.61 -6.28 8.52
N ARG A 73 -8.56 -6.34 9.35
CA ARG A 73 -8.60 -5.85 10.74
C ARG A 73 -8.60 -4.33 10.85
N CYS A 74 -7.86 -3.65 9.97
CA CYS A 74 -7.71 -2.20 10.02
C CYS A 74 -8.81 -1.44 9.29
N ALA A 75 -9.62 -2.12 8.47
CA ALA A 75 -10.80 -1.53 7.88
C ALA A 75 -11.84 -1.21 8.98
N PRO A 76 -12.60 -0.09 8.86
CA PRO A 76 -12.60 0.87 7.76
C PRO A 76 -11.44 1.88 7.80
N PHE A 77 -11.19 2.55 6.67
CA PHE A 77 -10.13 3.54 6.47
C PHE A 77 -10.70 4.97 6.36
N PRO A 78 -11.20 5.57 7.45
CA PRO A 78 -11.93 6.84 7.41
C PRO A 78 -11.09 8.05 6.96
N GLY A 79 -9.75 7.95 7.00
CA GLY A 79 -8.86 8.98 6.50
C GLY A 79 -8.93 9.19 4.98
N LEU A 80 -9.65 8.33 4.25
CA LEU A 80 -9.93 8.49 2.82
C LEU A 80 -11.16 9.37 2.54
N VAL A 81 -12.03 9.59 3.54
CA VAL A 81 -13.27 10.36 3.37
C VAL A 81 -13.02 11.80 2.87
N PRO A 82 -12.00 12.54 3.33
CA PRO A 82 -11.66 13.85 2.77
C PRO A 82 -11.31 13.83 1.27
N TYR A 83 -10.87 12.68 0.75
CA TYR A 83 -10.53 12.48 -0.67
C TYR A 83 -11.71 11.92 -1.48
N ALA A 84 -12.95 12.00 -1.00
CA ALA A 84 -14.13 11.48 -1.70
C ALA A 84 -14.37 12.10 -3.08
N ALA A 85 -13.91 13.33 -3.32
CA ALA A 85 -13.94 13.96 -4.65
C ALA A 85 -13.04 13.25 -5.67
N SER A 86 -12.01 12.55 -5.21
CA SER A 86 -11.06 11.79 -6.01
C SER A 86 -11.26 10.27 -5.85
N TYR A 87 -12.49 9.84 -5.57
CA TYR A 87 -12.83 8.44 -5.28
C TYR A 87 -12.35 7.44 -6.35
N ASP A 88 -12.35 7.83 -7.62
CA ASP A 88 -11.85 6.97 -8.70
C ASP A 88 -10.37 6.59 -8.57
N LEU A 89 -9.58 7.40 -7.86
CA LEU A 89 -8.16 7.12 -7.58
C LEU A 89 -7.96 6.03 -6.51
N TRP A 90 -8.96 5.79 -5.65
CA TRP A 90 -8.77 4.94 -4.46
C TRP A 90 -9.87 3.91 -4.21
N ARG A 91 -10.93 3.88 -5.02
CA ARG A 91 -11.97 2.83 -4.97
C ARG A 91 -11.40 1.42 -5.19
N SER A 92 -10.25 1.30 -5.85
CA SER A 92 -9.51 0.06 -6.05
C SER A 92 -8.01 0.33 -5.99
N VAL A 93 -7.34 -0.18 -4.96
CA VAL A 93 -5.90 0.01 -4.75
C VAL A 93 -5.20 -1.33 -4.72
N VAL A 94 -3.99 -1.39 -5.25
CA VAL A 94 -3.09 -2.54 -5.09
C VAL A 94 -2.00 -2.18 -4.10
N LEU A 95 -1.94 -2.93 -3.02
CA LEU A 95 -0.93 -2.78 -1.96
C LEU A 95 0.12 -3.88 -2.09
N THR A 96 1.37 -3.50 -1.88
CA THR A 96 2.51 -4.41 -1.88
C THR A 96 3.03 -4.55 -0.46
N PHE A 97 3.18 -5.79 0.01
CA PHE A 97 3.67 -6.12 1.34
C PHE A 97 5.02 -6.81 1.20
N ASN A 98 6.07 -6.20 1.73
CA ASN A 98 7.44 -6.69 1.69
C ASN A 98 7.99 -6.84 3.12
N PRO A 99 8.19 -8.06 3.64
CA PRO A 99 8.71 -8.30 5.00
C PRO A 99 10.12 -7.75 5.24
N ALA A 100 10.92 -7.58 4.18
CA ALA A 100 12.29 -7.09 4.26
C ALA A 100 12.36 -5.55 4.37
N GLU A 101 11.26 -4.85 4.06
CA GLU A 101 11.09 -3.45 4.40
C GLU A 101 10.59 -3.40 5.84
N ASP A 102 11.52 -3.16 6.77
CA ASP A 102 11.29 -3.02 8.20
C ASP A 102 10.05 -2.13 8.48
N PRO A 103 9.02 -2.59 9.22
CA PRO A 103 7.84 -1.78 9.57
C PRO A 103 8.17 -0.50 10.36
N ALA A 104 9.37 -0.40 10.96
CA ALA A 104 9.87 0.79 11.63
C ALA A 104 10.59 1.77 10.69
N ALA A 105 11.03 1.31 9.52
CA ALA A 105 11.49 2.17 8.45
C ALA A 105 10.27 2.54 7.61
N GLY A 106 9.71 3.72 7.87
CA GLY A 106 8.70 4.30 6.99
C GLY A 106 9.09 4.10 5.53
N HIS A 107 8.08 3.89 4.68
CA HIS A 107 8.27 3.87 3.23
C HIS A 107 9.30 4.95 2.87
N PRO A 108 10.35 4.64 2.09
CA PRO A 108 11.08 5.70 1.46
C PRO A 108 10.06 6.34 0.52
N SER A 109 9.34 7.35 1.01
CA SER A 109 8.86 8.43 0.19
C SER A 109 10.14 8.93 -0.46
N ILE A 110 10.47 8.40 -1.64
CA ILE A 110 11.60 8.91 -2.42
C ILE A 110 11.20 10.34 -2.68
N ASP A 111 11.83 11.24 -1.94
CA ASP A 111 11.54 12.66 -2.03
C ASP A 111 11.85 13.09 -3.46
N SER A 112 11.15 14.09 -4.00
CA SER A 112 11.36 14.52 -5.40
C SER A 112 12.83 14.84 -5.67
N LYS A 113 13.53 15.32 -4.64
CA LYS A 113 14.96 15.62 -4.67
C LYS A 113 15.84 14.39 -4.80
N ASP A 114 15.45 13.27 -4.22
CA ASP A 114 16.19 12.00 -4.32
C ASP A 114 15.97 11.35 -5.68
N LEU A 115 14.80 11.52 -6.29
CA LEU A 115 14.54 11.09 -7.66
C LEU A 115 15.41 11.86 -8.67
N ASP A 116 15.51 13.19 -8.53
CA ASP A 116 16.37 14.02 -9.39
C ASP A 116 17.85 13.62 -9.27
N LYS A 117 18.30 13.32 -8.05
CA LYS A 117 19.69 12.91 -7.77
C LYS A 117 20.01 11.54 -8.34
N LEU A 118 19.04 10.62 -8.34
CA LEU A 118 19.18 9.31 -8.98
C LEU A 118 19.23 9.45 -10.50
N LEU A 119 18.36 10.27 -11.10
CA LEU A 119 18.35 10.47 -12.55
C LEU A 119 19.65 11.12 -13.06
N GLU A 120 20.24 12.04 -12.31
CA GLU A 120 21.56 12.61 -12.65
C GLU A 120 22.70 11.58 -12.52
N LYS A 121 22.62 10.66 -11.56
CA LYS A 121 23.62 9.59 -11.39
C LYS A 121 23.62 8.59 -12.56
N TYR A 122 22.47 8.36 -13.19
CA TYR A 122 22.31 7.42 -14.31
C TYR A 122 22.48 8.06 -15.70
N LYS A 123 22.81 9.35 -15.78
CA LYS A 123 23.14 10.06 -17.04
C LYS A 123 24.65 10.02 -17.40
N LYS A 124 25.43 9.14 -16.78
CA LYS A 124 26.82 8.88 -17.19
C LYS A 124 26.94 7.62 -18.03
#